data_AF-A0A957MBJ9-F1
#
_entry.id   AF-A0A957MBJ9-F1
#
_cell.length_a   1.000
_cell.length_b   1.000
_cell.length_c   1.000
_cell.angle_alpha   90.00
_cell.angle_beta   90.00
_cell.angle_gamma   90.00
#
_symmetry.space_group_name_H-M   'P 1'
#
loop_
_entity.id
_entity.type
_entity.pdbx_description
1 polymer ?
#
loop_
_entity_poly.entity_id
_entity_poly.type
_entity_poly.pdbx_seq_one_letter_code
_entity_poly.pdbx_strand_id
1 'polypeptide(L)'
;RAGISERFDVVYHLYSTAKGGGPVRLHVRVPEGDTIASATSVYPGANLQEREVYDLFGITFEGHPNLRRVLTWEGFNGHPLRKDWKEAYFEEETKPFKSRHPGGGYHWHEDKLPWGDNNTYPSGWDPDSWEEPVTYVPVSQAPHHGYGELDTQSIVINLGPHHPSTHGVFRMLTRMEGETILALEPEMG
;
A
#
# COMPACT_ATOMS: atom_id res chain seq x y z
N ARG A 1 21.92 18.54 20.21
CA ARG A 1 21.03 18.55 19.03
C ARG A 1 19.73 19.18 19.50
N ALA A 2 19.48 20.42 19.08
CA ALA A 2 18.48 21.30 19.68
C ALA A 2 17.04 20.87 19.35
N GLY A 3 16.17 20.93 20.35
CA GLY A 3 14.72 21.19 20.24
C GLY A 3 13.89 20.17 19.49
N ILE A 4 13.08 19.41 20.23
CA ILE A 4 12.00 18.54 19.73
C ILE A 4 10.99 19.42 18.96
N SER A 5 11.23 19.67 17.68
CA SER A 5 10.26 20.32 16.77
C SER A 5 9.95 19.47 15.55
N GLU A 6 10.78 18.48 15.22
CA GLU A 6 10.61 17.59 14.07
C GLU A 6 10.63 16.13 14.56
N ARG A 7 9.46 15.57 14.85
CA ARG A 7 9.31 14.23 15.46
C ARG A 7 9.43 13.10 14.44
N PHE A 8 8.98 13.35 13.21
CA PHE A 8 8.94 12.37 12.14
C PHE A 8 9.83 12.79 10.96
N ASP A 9 10.35 11.81 10.24
CA ASP A 9 11.09 12.00 8.99
C ASP A 9 10.49 11.07 7.93
N VAL A 10 9.79 11.65 6.95
CA VAL A 10 9.19 10.94 5.83
C VAL A 10 10.23 10.85 4.71
N VAL A 11 10.62 9.63 4.36
CA VAL A 11 11.73 9.38 3.44
C VAL A 11 11.22 8.81 2.12
N TYR A 12 11.35 9.59 1.05
CA TYR A 12 11.03 9.15 -0.31
C TYR A 12 12.29 8.60 -0.98
N HIS A 13 12.22 7.36 -1.46
CA HIS A 13 13.28 6.72 -2.23
C HIS A 13 12.92 6.77 -3.72
N LEU A 14 13.62 7.61 -4.47
CA LEU A 14 13.38 7.81 -5.89
C LEU A 14 14.48 7.14 -6.71
N TYR A 15 14.08 6.47 -7.78
CA TYR A 15 14.96 5.79 -8.72
C TYR A 15 14.70 6.30 -10.14
N SER A 16 15.76 6.42 -10.94
CA SER A 16 15.66 6.74 -12.36
C SER A 16 15.77 5.46 -13.17
N THR A 17 14.67 5.07 -13.81
CA THR A 17 14.66 3.89 -14.71
C THR A 17 15.43 4.17 -16.00
N ALA A 18 15.27 5.36 -16.59
CA ALA A 18 15.86 5.71 -17.89
C ALA A 18 17.39 5.92 -17.86
N LYS A 19 17.92 6.56 -16.81
CA LYS A 19 19.37 6.82 -16.71
C LYS A 19 20.12 5.72 -15.95
N GLY A 20 19.39 4.90 -15.18
CA GLY A 20 19.99 4.07 -14.14
C GLY A 20 20.69 4.91 -13.06
N GLY A 21 21.21 4.23 -12.03
CA GLY A 21 21.97 4.85 -10.95
C GLY A 21 21.45 4.51 -9.55
N GLY A 22 22.12 5.05 -8.53
CA GLY A 22 21.74 4.87 -7.13
C GLY A 22 20.48 5.67 -6.73
N PRO A 23 19.81 5.28 -5.63
CA PRO A 23 18.62 5.98 -5.16
C PRO A 23 18.92 7.42 -4.75
N VAL A 24 18.00 8.32 -5.10
CA VAL A 24 17.92 9.65 -4.51
C VAL A 24 16.94 9.57 -3.34
N ARG A 25 17.40 9.96 -2.14
CA ARG A 25 16.57 10.00 -0.93
C ARG A 25 16.19 11.44 -0.62
N LEU A 26 14.88 11.69 -0.52
CA LEU A 26 14.34 12.96 -0.04
C LEU A 26 13.84 12.74 1.38
N HIS A 27 14.37 13.54 2.30
CA HIS A 27 13.97 13.54 3.71
C HIS A 27 13.09 14.75 3.97
N VAL A 28 11.84 14.50 4.35
CA VAL A 28 10.89 15.54 4.73
C VAL A 28 10.61 15.41 6.21
N ARG A 29 11.07 16.40 6.97
CA ARG A 29 10.87 16.41 8.41
C ARG A 29 9.51 17.00 8.73
N VAL A 30 8.77 16.31 9.59
CA VAL A 30 7.38 16.63 9.91
C VAL A 30 7.22 16.72 11.43
N PRO A 31 6.79 17.87 11.97
CA PRO A 31 6.36 18.01 13.35
C PRO A 31 5.16 17.11 13.66
N GLU A 32 4.94 16.78 14.94
CA GLU A 32 3.72 16.04 15.30
C GLU A 32 2.48 16.91 15.17
N GLY A 33 1.43 16.36 14.55
CA GLY A 33 0.16 17.06 14.31
C GLY A 33 0.17 17.92 13.04
N ASP A 34 1.30 18.03 12.35
CA ASP A 34 1.41 18.74 11.09
C ASP A 34 1.08 17.82 9.90
N THR A 35 0.64 18.43 8.80
CA THR A 35 0.28 17.72 7.55
C THR A 35 1.37 17.89 6.51
N ILE A 36 1.56 16.87 5.67
CA ILE A 36 2.47 16.91 4.51
C ILE A 36 1.65 16.79 3.21
N ALA A 37 2.10 17.41 2.12
CA ALA A 37 1.45 17.24 0.82
C ALA A 37 1.60 15.80 0.29
N SER A 38 0.52 15.23 -0.24
CA SER A 38 0.53 13.91 -0.86
C SER A 38 1.33 13.91 -2.16
N ALA A 39 2.17 12.89 -2.34
CA ALA A 39 2.91 12.65 -3.56
C ALA A 39 2.06 11.93 -4.62
N THR A 40 0.82 11.52 -4.31
CA THR A 40 -0.06 10.78 -5.24
C THR A 40 -0.36 11.50 -6.54
N SER A 41 -0.34 12.84 -6.54
CA SER A 41 -0.52 13.67 -7.74
C SER A 41 0.61 13.52 -8.76
N VAL A 42 1.82 13.16 -8.29
CA VAL A 42 3.00 12.96 -9.14
C VAL A 42 3.28 11.47 -9.34
N TYR A 43 3.12 10.68 -8.27
CA TYR A 43 3.38 9.25 -8.22
C TYR A 43 2.15 8.52 -7.69
N PRO A 44 1.24 8.04 -8.56
CA PRO A 44 0.04 7.30 -8.14
C PRO A 44 0.34 6.10 -7.23
N GLY A 45 1.49 5.45 -7.43
CA GLY A 45 1.99 4.35 -6.60
C GLY A 45 2.25 4.71 -5.12
N ALA A 46 2.32 5.99 -4.77
CA ALA A 46 2.47 6.45 -3.39
C ALA A 46 1.20 6.23 -2.55
N ASN A 47 0.04 5.98 -3.17
CA ASN A 47 -1.25 5.89 -2.48
C ASN A 47 -1.24 4.89 -1.31
N LEU A 48 -0.78 3.67 -1.56
CA LEU A 48 -0.75 2.63 -0.53
C LEU A 48 0.26 2.95 0.58
N GLN A 49 1.43 3.46 0.18
CA GLN A 49 2.51 3.78 1.11
C GLN A 49 2.12 4.93 2.05
N GLU A 50 1.46 5.97 1.54
CA GLU A 50 0.96 7.09 2.35
C GLU A 50 -0.15 6.64 3.30
N ARG A 51 -1.01 5.71 2.88
CA ARG A 51 -2.01 5.08 3.78
C ARG A 51 -1.36 4.22 4.87
N GLU A 52 -0.33 3.46 4.55
CA GLU A 52 0.45 2.67 5.52
C GLU A 52 1.12 3.58 6.56
N VAL A 53 1.75 4.67 6.11
CA VAL A 53 2.39 5.65 7.00
C VAL A 53 1.34 6.33 7.90
N TYR A 54 0.18 6.68 7.35
CA TYR A 54 -0.93 7.21 8.14
C TYR A 54 -1.41 6.19 9.21
N ASP A 55 -1.55 4.93 8.86
CA ASP A 55 -2.02 3.90 9.78
C ASP A 55 -1.00 3.62 10.91
N LEU A 56 0.27 3.45 10.54
CA LEU A 56 1.31 2.99 11.46
C LEU A 56 1.99 4.12 12.25
N PHE A 57 2.08 5.32 11.68
CA PHE A 57 2.73 6.49 12.29
C PHE A 57 1.78 7.67 12.53
N GLY A 58 0.60 7.71 11.91
CA GLY A 58 -0.38 8.78 12.13
C GLY A 58 -0.02 10.10 11.47
N ILE A 59 0.76 10.06 10.38
CA ILE A 59 1.08 11.26 9.59
C ILE A 59 -0.02 11.46 8.56
N THR A 60 -0.55 12.68 8.47
CA THR A 60 -1.65 13.04 7.57
C THR A 60 -1.12 13.64 6.27
N PHE A 61 -1.63 13.15 5.14
CA PHE A 61 -1.25 13.59 3.80
C PHE A 61 -2.37 14.44 3.17
N GLU A 62 -2.12 15.73 2.98
CA GLU A 62 -3.04 16.66 2.34
C GLU A 62 -3.12 16.39 0.83
N GLY A 63 -4.35 16.34 0.29
CA GLY A 63 -4.60 16.04 -1.12
C GLY A 63 -4.59 14.55 -1.48
N HIS A 64 -4.45 13.64 -0.50
CA HIS A 64 -4.53 12.21 -0.74
C HIS A 64 -5.98 11.77 -1.06
N PRO A 65 -6.23 10.99 -2.12
CA PRO A 65 -7.59 10.69 -2.60
C PRO A 65 -8.42 9.81 -1.65
N ASN A 66 -7.79 8.90 -0.90
CA ASN A 66 -8.49 7.98 0.02
C ASN A 66 -7.64 7.65 1.25
N LEU A 67 -7.41 8.63 2.13
CA LEU A 67 -6.56 8.43 3.31
C LEU A 67 -7.32 7.72 4.43
N ARG A 68 -7.10 6.41 4.56
CA ARG A 68 -7.69 5.56 5.60
C ARG A 68 -6.72 4.46 6.03
N ARG A 69 -6.97 3.89 7.22
CA ARG A 69 -6.23 2.73 7.76
C ARG A 69 -6.27 1.57 6.77
N VAL A 70 -5.22 0.75 6.80
CA VAL A 70 -5.02 -0.33 5.82
C VAL A 70 -4.45 -1.60 6.43
N LEU A 71 -3.61 -1.52 7.46
CA LEU A 71 -3.01 -2.69 8.12
C LEU A 71 -3.64 -2.96 9.50
N THR A 72 -4.07 -1.93 10.22
CA THR A 72 -4.70 -2.11 11.52
C THR A 72 -6.18 -2.42 11.38
N TRP A 73 -6.72 -3.20 12.34
CA TRP A 73 -8.13 -3.57 12.36
C TRP A 73 -9.04 -2.37 12.65
N GLU A 74 -10.31 -2.48 12.28
CA GLU A 74 -11.30 -1.42 12.47
C GLU A 74 -11.48 -1.09 13.96
N GLY A 75 -11.25 0.17 14.34
CA GLY A 75 -11.33 0.61 15.74
C GLY A 75 -10.02 0.48 16.53
N PHE A 76 -8.92 0.06 15.90
CA PHE A 76 -7.60 0.12 16.52
C PHE A 76 -7.28 1.56 17.00
N ASN A 77 -6.90 1.70 18.27
CA ASN A 77 -6.57 2.99 18.86
C ASN A 77 -5.04 3.21 18.86
N GLY A 78 -4.60 4.28 18.20
CA GLY A 78 -3.20 4.65 18.12
C GLY A 78 -2.49 4.19 16.85
N HIS A 79 -1.15 4.25 16.90
CA HIS A 79 -0.22 4.11 15.76
C HIS A 79 0.99 3.26 16.18
N PRO A 80 1.03 1.97 15.82
CA PRO A 80 1.89 0.98 16.47
C PRO A 80 3.40 1.17 16.24
N LEU A 81 3.82 1.85 15.17
CA LEU A 81 5.25 2.06 14.91
C LEU A 81 5.81 3.32 15.59
N ARG A 82 4.98 4.08 16.32
CA ARG A 82 5.48 5.17 17.15
C ARG A 82 6.24 4.63 18.37
N LYS A 83 7.34 5.28 18.73
CA LYS A 83 8.22 4.85 19.83
C LYS A 83 7.60 5.01 21.23
N ASP A 84 6.59 5.85 21.37
CA ASP A 84 5.82 6.06 22.59
C ASP A 84 4.55 5.20 22.67
N TRP A 85 4.22 4.48 21.60
CA TRP A 85 3.04 3.63 21.59
C TRP A 85 3.25 2.41 22.49
N LYS A 86 2.23 2.10 23.29
CA LYS A 86 2.21 0.96 24.19
C LYS A 86 1.09 0.02 23.78
N GLU A 87 1.41 -1.27 23.66
CA GLU A 87 0.42 -2.31 23.38
C GLU A 87 -0.57 -2.44 24.53
N ALA A 88 -1.87 -2.55 24.23
CA ALA A 88 -2.93 -2.62 25.23
C ALA A 88 -2.82 -3.84 26.19
N TYR A 89 -2.03 -4.86 25.82
CA TYR A 89 -1.88 -6.11 26.58
C TYR A 89 -0.43 -6.44 26.94
N PHE A 90 0.52 -5.54 26.65
CA PHE A 90 1.92 -5.69 27.04
C PHE A 90 2.37 -4.42 27.76
N GLU A 91 2.25 -4.44 29.09
CA GLU A 91 2.68 -3.36 29.98
C GLU A 91 4.16 -3.49 30.40
N GLU A 92 4.82 -4.58 30.04
CA GLU A 92 6.23 -4.82 30.36
C GLU A 92 7.17 -4.15 29.36
N GLU A 93 8.25 -3.53 29.83
CA GLU A 93 9.22 -2.81 29.00
C GLU A 93 9.93 -3.68 27.94
N THR A 94 9.89 -5.00 28.10
CA THR A 94 10.64 -5.95 27.26
C THR A 94 9.74 -7.06 26.75
N LYS A 95 9.77 -7.31 25.44
CA LYS A 95 9.16 -8.49 24.83
C LYS A 95 9.70 -9.77 25.51
N PRO A 96 8.85 -10.71 25.96
CA PRO A 96 9.27 -11.91 26.71
C PRO A 96 10.32 -12.75 25.97
N PHE A 97 10.31 -12.72 24.64
CA PHE A 97 11.27 -13.42 23.80
C PHE A 97 11.97 -12.44 22.85
N LYS A 98 13.30 -12.32 22.97
CA LYS A 98 14.14 -11.52 22.04
C LYS A 98 14.14 -12.06 20.61
N SER A 99 13.80 -13.34 20.42
CA SER A 99 13.70 -14.01 19.12
C SER A 99 12.56 -15.02 19.16
N ARG A 100 11.79 -15.15 18.06
CA ARG A 100 10.81 -16.24 17.88
C ARG A 100 11.46 -17.61 17.71
N HIS A 101 12.78 -17.65 17.46
CA HIS A 101 13.58 -18.87 17.32
C HIS A 101 14.82 -18.78 18.24
N PRO A 102 14.69 -19.12 19.54
CA PRO A 102 15.79 -19.03 20.50
C PRO A 102 16.98 -19.94 20.17
N GLY A 103 16.74 -21.03 19.44
CA GLY A 103 17.76 -21.99 19.00
C GLY A 103 18.42 -21.69 17.64
N GLY A 104 18.15 -20.53 17.02
CA GLY A 104 18.86 -20.07 15.82
C GLY A 104 18.48 -20.72 14.48
N GLY A 105 17.55 -21.68 14.45
CA GLY A 105 17.05 -22.25 13.20
C GLY A 105 15.92 -21.40 12.61
N TYR A 106 16.22 -20.62 11.57
CA TYR A 106 15.20 -20.16 10.63
C TYR A 106 15.57 -20.70 9.25
N HIS A 107 14.57 -21.15 8.50
CA HIS A 107 14.70 -21.50 7.09
C HIS A 107 13.75 -20.59 6.33
N TRP A 108 14.25 -19.91 5.30
CA TRP A 108 13.37 -19.20 4.37
C TRP A 108 12.54 -20.24 3.62
N HIS A 109 11.29 -19.90 3.28
CA HIS A 109 10.47 -20.82 2.49
C HIS A 109 11.07 -20.99 1.09
N GLU A 110 11.72 -19.94 0.61
CA GLU A 110 12.49 -19.82 -0.61
C GLU A 110 13.64 -20.84 -0.68
N ASP A 111 14.29 -21.15 0.45
CA ASP A 111 15.35 -22.18 0.54
C ASP A 111 14.83 -23.60 0.25
N LYS A 112 13.52 -23.81 0.32
CA LYS A 112 12.87 -25.11 0.04
C LYS A 112 12.44 -25.24 -1.43
N LEU A 113 12.45 -24.15 -2.18
CA LEU A 113 12.06 -24.16 -3.58
C LEU A 113 13.26 -24.55 -4.45
N PRO A 114 13.08 -25.43 -5.46
CA PRO A 114 14.18 -25.82 -6.35
C PRO A 114 14.86 -24.65 -7.09
N TRP A 115 14.19 -23.50 -7.16
CA TRP A 115 14.60 -22.36 -7.98
C TRP A 115 14.99 -21.11 -7.17
N GLY A 116 14.90 -21.13 -5.83
CA GLY A 116 15.44 -20.08 -4.95
C GLY A 116 14.84 -18.67 -5.07
N ASP A 117 13.80 -18.46 -5.88
CA ASP A 117 13.17 -17.15 -6.09
C ASP A 117 11.64 -17.25 -6.17
N ASN A 118 10.96 -16.17 -5.80
CA ASN A 118 9.50 -16.12 -5.67
C ASN A 118 8.76 -15.61 -6.93
N ASN A 119 9.48 -15.07 -7.93
CA ASN A 119 8.88 -14.56 -9.16
C ASN A 119 9.75 -14.87 -10.39
N THR A 120 9.18 -15.51 -11.41
CA THR A 120 9.85 -15.83 -12.68
C THR A 120 9.02 -15.23 -13.80
N TYR A 121 9.55 -14.23 -14.50
CA TYR A 121 8.87 -13.67 -15.66
C TYR A 121 8.96 -14.65 -16.84
N PRO A 122 7.91 -14.76 -17.68
CA PRO A 122 7.97 -15.51 -18.92
C PRO A 122 9.11 -15.01 -19.81
N SER A 123 9.78 -15.90 -20.55
CA SER A 123 10.84 -15.49 -21.47
C SER A 123 10.27 -14.56 -22.54
N GLY A 124 10.79 -13.33 -22.62
CA GLY A 124 10.35 -12.32 -23.59
C GLY A 124 9.27 -11.36 -23.09
N TRP A 125 8.90 -11.39 -21.80
CA TRP A 125 8.08 -10.33 -21.21
C TRP A 125 8.94 -9.08 -20.96
N ASP A 126 8.55 -7.95 -21.55
CA ASP A 126 9.24 -6.66 -21.45
C ASP A 126 8.44 -5.70 -20.53
N PRO A 127 8.95 -5.37 -19.33
CA PRO A 127 8.28 -4.47 -18.40
C PRO A 127 8.09 -3.04 -18.97
N ASP A 128 8.93 -2.62 -19.91
CA ASP A 128 8.88 -1.27 -20.48
C ASP A 128 7.82 -1.13 -21.59
N SER A 129 7.21 -2.24 -22.02
CA SER A 129 6.12 -2.28 -22.99
C SER A 129 4.72 -2.13 -22.37
N TRP A 130 4.66 -1.92 -21.05
CA TRP A 130 3.41 -1.84 -20.30
C TRP A 130 2.81 -0.43 -20.36
N GLU A 131 1.62 -0.31 -20.95
CA GLU A 131 0.80 0.90 -20.89
C GLU A 131 -0.20 0.80 -19.73
N GLU A 132 -0.36 1.89 -18.97
CA GLU A 132 -1.26 1.93 -17.81
C GLU A 132 -2.72 1.86 -18.27
N PRO A 133 -3.50 0.84 -17.84
CA PRO A 133 -4.90 0.76 -18.23
C PRO A 133 -5.70 1.75 -17.38
N VAL A 134 -6.01 2.89 -18.00
CA VAL A 134 -7.02 3.87 -17.60
C VAL A 134 -6.75 4.62 -16.28
N THR A 135 -7.03 5.93 -16.30
CA THR A 135 -7.01 6.79 -15.12
C THR A 135 -7.94 6.25 -14.04
N TYR A 136 -7.48 6.24 -12.78
CA TYR A 136 -8.29 5.87 -11.61
C TYR A 136 -9.62 6.63 -11.62
N VAL A 137 -10.73 5.91 -11.82
CA VAL A 137 -12.07 6.43 -11.59
C VAL A 137 -12.65 5.69 -10.39
N PRO A 138 -13.06 6.39 -9.33
CA PRO A 138 -13.77 5.75 -8.23
C PRO A 138 -14.95 4.94 -8.78
N VAL A 139 -15.19 3.74 -8.26
CA VAL A 139 -16.28 2.85 -8.72
C VAL A 139 -17.65 3.56 -8.69
N SER A 140 -17.83 4.52 -7.78
CA SER A 140 -19.02 5.37 -7.66
C SER A 140 -19.17 6.45 -8.75
N GLN A 141 -18.09 6.80 -9.45
CA GLN A 141 -18.02 7.89 -10.42
C GLN A 141 -17.80 7.41 -11.87
N ALA A 142 -17.71 6.09 -12.10
CA ALA A 142 -17.49 5.57 -13.45
C ALA A 142 -18.69 5.91 -14.36
N PRO A 143 -18.45 6.56 -15.51
CA PRO A 143 -19.52 6.92 -16.43
C PRO A 143 -20.22 5.67 -16.95
N HIS A 144 -21.53 5.79 -17.19
CA HIS A 144 -22.28 4.79 -17.95
C HIS A 144 -21.82 4.85 -19.40
N HIS A 145 -21.37 3.72 -19.94
CA HIS A 145 -21.03 3.61 -21.36
C HIS A 145 -22.01 2.66 -22.01
N GLY A 146 -23.10 3.21 -22.56
CA GLY A 146 -24.05 2.42 -23.33
C GLY A 146 -23.34 1.78 -24.53
N TYR A 147 -23.39 0.46 -24.61
CA TYR A 147 -22.88 -0.30 -25.75
C TYR A 147 -23.97 -0.44 -26.82
N GLY A 148 -24.01 0.49 -27.78
CA GLY A 148 -24.94 0.41 -28.92
C GLY A 148 -26.42 0.53 -28.51
N GLU A 149 -27.28 -0.36 -29.03
CA GLU A 149 -28.74 -0.37 -28.81
C GLU A 149 -29.18 -1.19 -27.58
N LEU A 150 -28.26 -1.84 -26.86
CA LEU A 150 -28.59 -2.66 -25.70
C LEU A 150 -28.46 -1.85 -24.41
N ASP A 151 -29.56 -1.75 -23.66
CA ASP A 151 -29.57 -1.16 -22.33
C ASP A 151 -28.96 -2.15 -21.34
N THR A 152 -27.70 -1.94 -20.98
CA THR A 152 -26.96 -2.79 -20.05
C THR A 152 -26.92 -2.17 -18.66
N GLN A 153 -27.26 -2.97 -17.64
CA GLN A 153 -27.24 -2.51 -16.25
C GLN A 153 -25.82 -2.47 -15.72
N SER A 154 -25.45 -1.36 -15.08
CA SER A 154 -24.19 -1.25 -14.35
C SER A 154 -24.30 -1.92 -12.97
N ILE A 155 -23.44 -2.89 -12.67
CA ILE A 155 -23.41 -3.61 -11.39
C ILE A 155 -22.04 -3.39 -10.74
N VAL A 156 -22.03 -3.17 -9.42
CA VAL A 156 -20.79 -3.16 -8.64
C VAL A 156 -20.61 -4.53 -7.99
N ILE A 157 -19.52 -5.20 -8.32
CA ILE A 157 -19.16 -6.54 -7.84
C ILE A 157 -17.89 -6.43 -6.99
N ASN A 158 -17.92 -7.01 -5.80
CA ASN A 158 -16.73 -7.21 -4.99
C ASN A 158 -16.06 -8.54 -5.37
N LEU A 159 -14.88 -8.47 -5.99
CA LEU A 159 -14.07 -9.62 -6.38
C LEU A 159 -12.98 -9.84 -5.32
N GLY A 160 -13.19 -10.80 -4.44
CA GLY A 160 -12.30 -11.11 -3.32
C GLY A 160 -13.08 -11.50 -2.06
N PRO A 161 -12.42 -11.87 -0.94
CA PRO A 161 -10.99 -11.70 -0.66
C PRO A 161 -10.13 -12.78 -1.30
N HIS A 162 -9.20 -12.38 -2.16
CA HIS A 162 -8.10 -13.26 -2.53
C HIS A 162 -7.07 -13.20 -1.41
N HIS A 163 -6.45 -14.35 -1.09
CA HIS A 163 -5.33 -14.42 -0.16
C HIS A 163 -4.03 -14.38 -0.97
N PRO A 164 -3.39 -13.22 -1.15
CA PRO A 164 -1.99 -13.19 -1.55
C PRO A 164 -1.20 -13.68 -0.32
N SER A 165 -0.36 -14.69 -0.49
CA SER A 165 0.32 -15.40 0.59
C SER A 165 1.28 -14.57 1.47
N THR A 166 1.21 -13.24 1.45
CA THR A 166 2.06 -12.34 2.24
C THR A 166 1.39 -10.97 2.42
N HIS A 167 0.75 -10.78 3.58
CA HIS A 167 0.50 -9.48 4.24
C HIS A 167 -0.73 -8.61 3.91
N GLY A 168 -1.78 -9.12 3.27
CA GLY A 168 -3.06 -8.40 3.25
C GLY A 168 -4.17 -9.13 2.51
N VAL A 169 -5.41 -8.80 2.83
CA VAL A 169 -6.54 -9.22 1.99
C VAL A 169 -6.55 -8.33 0.76
N PHE A 170 -6.54 -8.93 -0.43
CA PHE A 170 -6.69 -8.20 -1.68
C PHE A 170 -8.11 -8.42 -2.21
N ARG A 171 -8.87 -7.33 -2.30
CA ARG A 171 -10.19 -7.31 -2.94
C ARG A 171 -10.21 -6.26 -4.05
N MET A 172 -10.90 -6.54 -5.13
CA MET A 172 -11.11 -5.60 -6.24
C MET A 172 -12.59 -5.25 -6.28
N LEU A 173 -12.93 -4.00 -5.97
CA LEU A 173 -14.27 -3.48 -6.25
C LEU A 173 -14.33 -3.15 -7.74
N THR A 174 -15.19 -3.84 -8.46
CA THR A 174 -15.28 -3.73 -9.92
C THR A 174 -16.66 -3.26 -10.31
N ARG A 175 -16.77 -2.18 -11.09
CA ARG A 175 -18.01 -1.82 -11.77
C ARG A 175 -18.01 -2.47 -13.14
N MET A 176 -19.04 -3.26 -13.42
CA MET A 176 -19.19 -3.98 -14.67
C MET A 176 -20.49 -3.57 -15.36
N GLU A 177 -20.46 -3.57 -16.69
CA GLU A 177 -21.64 -3.44 -17.55
C GLU A 177 -21.60 -4.61 -18.54
N GLY A 178 -22.51 -5.57 -18.33
CA GLY A 178 -22.42 -6.88 -19.00
C GLY A 178 -21.12 -7.60 -18.66
N GLU A 179 -20.28 -7.85 -19.68
CA GLU A 179 -18.98 -8.52 -19.56
C GLU A 179 -17.80 -7.53 -19.48
N THR A 180 -18.05 -6.22 -19.60
CA THR A 180 -17.00 -5.19 -19.61
C THR A 180 -16.79 -4.58 -18.23
N ILE A 181 -15.54 -4.49 -17.79
CA ILE A 181 -15.14 -3.78 -16.58
C ILE A 181 -15.01 -2.29 -16.92
N LEU A 182 -15.83 -1.45 -16.28
CA LEU A 182 -15.82 0.00 -16.46
C LEU A 182 -14.85 0.71 -15.52
N ALA A 183 -14.73 0.21 -14.29
CA ALA A 183 -13.81 0.75 -13.29
C ALA A 183 -13.43 -0.35 -12.30
N LEU A 184 -12.21 -0.26 -11.78
CA LEU A 184 -11.67 -1.17 -10.79
C LEU A 184 -10.98 -0.35 -9.70
N GLU A 185 -11.40 -0.56 -8.46
CA GLU A 185 -10.74 -0.02 -7.27
C GLU A 185 -10.08 -1.17 -6.51
N PRO A 186 -8.74 -1.26 -6.54
CA PRO A 186 -8.04 -2.23 -5.74
C PRO A 186 -8.09 -1.80 -4.28
N GLU A 187 -8.55 -2.70 -3.44
CA GLU A 187 -8.61 -2.54 -2.01
C GLU A 187 -7.66 -3.54 -1.37
N MET A 188 -6.55 -3.01 -0.86
CA MET A 188 -5.64 -3.74 0.01
C MET A 188 -6.03 -3.44 1.45
N GLY A 189 -6.08 -4.48 2.29
CA GLY A 189 -6.43 -4.42 3.71
C GLY A 189 -7.25 -5.61 4.15
#